data_AF-A0A7C6SY84-F1
#
_entry.id   AF-A0A7C6SY84-F1
#
_cell.length_a   1.000
_cell.length_b   1.000
_cell.length_c   1.000
_cell.angle_alpha   90.00
_cell.angle_beta   90.00
_cell.angle_gamma   90.00
#
_symmetry.space_group_name_H-M   'P 1'
#
loop_
_entity.id
_entity.type
_entity.pdbx_description
1 polymer ?
#
loop_
_entity_poly.entity_id
_entity_poly.type
_entity_poly.pdbx_seq_one_letter_code
_entity_poly.pdbx_strand_id
1 'polypeptide(L)' 'MKKLDKPVVKKILDRLEDLSQKPTLGSPLSGNLSELRKLNIYHHKTEYRIVYRAVDSRGEIHIIHIGTRENFYNELKRRS' A
#
# COMPACT_ATOMS: atom_id res chain seq x y z
N MET A 1 15.32 7.63 3.52
CA MET A 1 14.08 7.73 2.70
C MET A 1 14.32 8.73 1.57
N LYS A 2 14.29 8.31 0.29
CA LYS A 2 14.19 9.27 -0.81
C LYS A 2 12.89 10.06 -0.60
N LYS A 3 12.95 11.39 -0.60
CA LYS A 3 11.76 12.24 -0.46
C LYS A 3 10.80 11.87 -1.60
N LEU A 4 9.63 11.34 -1.24
CA LEU A 4 8.54 11.15 -2.20
C LEU A 4 8.14 12.52 -2.73
N ASP A 5 7.93 12.62 -4.05
CA ASP A 5 7.46 13.86 -4.65
C ASP A 5 6.13 14.29 -4.01
N LYS A 6 6.00 15.57 -3.68
CA LYS A 6 4.75 16.14 -3.12
C LYS A 6 3.46 15.67 -3.84
N PRO A 7 3.39 15.64 -5.19
CA PRO A 7 2.20 15.13 -5.87
C PRO A 7 1.94 13.64 -5.62
N VAL A 8 2.98 12.82 -5.41
CA VAL A 8 2.82 11.40 -5.06
C VAL A 8 2.27 11.27 -3.64
N VAL A 9 2.78 12.06 -2.70
CA VAL A 9 2.28 12.08 -1.31
C VAL A 9 0.80 12.43 -1.28
N LYS A 10 0.37 13.45 -2.04
CA LYS A 10 -1.05 13.81 -2.12
C LYS A 10 -1.89 12.65 -2.65
N LYS A 11 -1.49 12.02 -3.76
CA LYS A 11 -2.21 10.84 -4.30
C LYS A 11 -2.26 9.68 -3.31
N ILE A 12 -1.22 9.47 -2.51
CA ILE A 12 -1.22 8.44 -1.47
C ILE A 12 -2.26 8.79 -0.40
N LEU A 13 -2.28 10.03 0.09
CA LEU A 13 -3.24 10.49 1.10
C LEU A 13 -4.69 10.36 0.60
N ASP A 14 -4.96 10.80 -0.64
CA ASP A 14 -6.29 10.67 -1.25
C ASP A 14 -6.74 9.19 -1.26
N ARG A 15 -5.83 8.26 -1.58
CA ARG A 15 -6.13 6.83 -1.56
C ARG A 15 -6.27 6.25 -0.16
N LEU A 16 -5.60 6.81 0.84
CA LEU A 16 -5.77 6.40 2.24
C LEU A 16 -7.14 6.84 2.77
N GLU A 17 -7.62 8.01 2.34
CA GLU A 17 -8.97 8.47 2.63
C GLU A 17 -10.02 7.54 2.00
N ASP A 18 -9.85 7.18 0.73
CA ASP A 18 -10.71 6.17 0.08
C ASP A 18 -10.72 4.83 0.85
N LEU A 19 -9.54 4.41 1.32
CA LEU A 19 -9.41 3.19 2.11
C LEU A 19 -10.14 3.28 3.44
N SER A 20 -10.10 4.43 4.12
CA SER A 20 -10.82 4.65 5.39
C SER A 20 -12.34 4.43 5.24
N GLN A 21 -12.89 4.76 4.08
CA GLN A 21 -14.31 4.57 3.77
C GLN A 21 -14.60 3.17 3.24
N LYS A 22 -13.67 2.59 2.47
CA LYS A 22 -13.82 1.26 1.87
C LYS A 22 -12.52 0.46 1.96
N PRO A 23 -12.28 -0.25 3.07
CA PRO A 23 -11.07 -1.05 3.26
C PRO A 23 -10.91 -2.18 2.23
N THR A 24 -11.99 -2.58 1.56
CA THR A 24 -12.01 -3.63 0.53
C THR A 24 -11.62 -3.16 -0.87
N LEU A 25 -11.29 -1.88 -1.06
CA LEU A 25 -10.98 -1.27 -2.37
C LEU A 25 -9.74 -1.90 -3.05
N GLY A 26 -8.74 -2.31 -2.26
CA GLY A 26 -7.53 -2.96 -2.76
C GLY A 26 -7.73 -4.44 -3.09
N SER A 27 -6.97 -4.94 -4.06
CA SER A 27 -6.98 -6.35 -4.43
C SER A 27 -6.16 -7.19 -3.46
N PRO A 28 -6.58 -8.41 -3.10
CA PRO A 28 -5.76 -9.30 -2.29
C PRO A 28 -4.43 -9.63 -3.00
N LEU A 29 -3.39 -9.83 -2.21
CA LEU A 29 -2.13 -10.39 -2.67
C LEU A 29 -2.28 -11.90 -2.92
N SER A 30 -1.40 -12.47 -3.74
CA SER A 30 -1.45 -13.89 -4.11
C SER A 30 -0.65 -14.75 -3.14
N GLY A 31 -1.05 -16.02 -3.00
CA GLY A 31 -0.35 -17.02 -2.18
C GLY A 31 -0.53 -16.79 -0.68
N ASN A 32 0.53 -17.01 0.10
CA ASN A 32 0.52 -16.91 1.58
C ASN A 32 0.25 -15.49 2.12
N LEU A 33 0.14 -14.48 1.25
CA LEU A 33 -0.14 -13.10 1.61
C LEU A 33 -1.59 -12.68 1.28
N SER A 34 -2.50 -13.62 1.07
CA SER A 34 -3.90 -13.36 0.72
C SER A 34 -4.66 -12.52 1.76
N GLU A 35 -4.20 -12.51 3.01
CA GLU A 35 -4.69 -11.63 4.07
C GLU A 35 -4.33 -10.15 3.86
N LEU A 36 -3.34 -9.87 3.01
CA LEU A 36 -2.90 -8.52 2.68
C LEU A 36 -3.56 -8.07 1.38
N ARG A 37 -3.90 -6.78 1.35
CA ARG A 37 -4.40 -6.10 0.16
C ARG A 37 -3.36 -5.14 -0.37
N LYS A 38 -3.38 -4.95 -1.69
CA LYS A 38 -2.53 -4.00 -2.40
C LYS A 38 -3.39 -3.00 -3.18
N LEU A 39 -2.92 -1.77 -3.21
CA LEU A 39 -3.43 -0.73 -4.07
C LEU A 39 -2.26 -0.08 -4.83
N ASN A 40 -2.39 0.01 -6.15
CA ASN A 40 -1.35 0.56 -7.02
C ASN A 40 -1.66 2.02 -7.38
N ILE A 41 -0.63 2.86 -7.35
CA ILE A 41 -0.69 4.28 -7.68
C ILE A 41 0.38 4.55 -8.74
N TYR A 42 -0.05 5.03 -9.91
CA TYR A 42 0.85 5.38 -11.00
C TYR A 42 1.15 6.88 -11.02
N HIS A 43 2.43 7.24 -11.02
CA HIS A 43 2.90 8.62 -11.16
C HIS A 43 4.24 8.66 -11.89
N HIS A 44 4.33 9.48 -12.95
CA HIS A 44 5.54 9.70 -13.75
C HIS A 44 6.33 8.42 -14.06
N LYS A 45 5.64 7.41 -14.64
CA LYS A 45 6.20 6.09 -14.99
C LYS A 45 6.70 5.25 -13.81
N THR A 46 6.46 5.67 -12.58
CA THR A 46 6.74 4.91 -11.36
C THR A 46 5.43 4.35 -10.80
N GLU A 47 5.40 3.04 -10.54
CA GLU A 47 4.31 2.39 -9.80
C GLU A 47 4.66 2.35 -8.31
N TYR A 48 3.85 3.05 -7.52
CA TYR A 48 3.84 2.96 -6.07
C TYR A 48 2.76 1.98 -5.62
N ARG A 49 3.00 1.28 -4.52
CA ARG A 49 2.09 0.31 -3.95
C ARG A 49 1.90 0.60 -2.48
N ILE A 50 0.63 0.61 -2.07
CA ILE A 50 0.21 0.59 -0.67
C ILE A 50 -0.18 -0.85 -0.37
N VAL A 51 0.55 -1.49 0.54
CA VAL A 51 0.23 -2.80 1.08
C VAL A 51 -0.34 -2.61 2.47
N TYR A 52 -1.53 -3.13 2.70
CA TYR A 52 -2.25 -2.94 3.94
C TYR A 52 -3.08 -4.17 4.30
N ARG A 53 -3.48 -4.26 5.56
CA ARG A 53 -4.45 -5.24 6.05
C ARG A 53 -5.68 -4.50 6.57
N ALA A 54 -6.86 -4.90 6.10
CA ALA A 54 -8.13 -4.44 6.62
C ALA A 54 -8.51 -5.32 7.83
N VAL A 55 -8.83 -4.69 8.96
CA VAL A 55 -9.30 -5.36 10.17
C VAL A 55 -10.79 -5.06 10.29
N ASP A 56 -11.60 -5.93 9.69
CA ASP A 56 -13.05 -5.72 9.53
C ASP A 56 -13.80 -5.57 10.86
N SER A 57 -13.28 -6.13 11.96
CA SER A 57 -13.92 -6.06 13.29
C SER A 57 -13.83 -4.68 13.97
N ARG A 58 -12.90 -3.82 13.54
CA ARG A 58 -12.68 -2.49 14.14
C ARG A 58 -12.69 -1.34 13.13
N GLY A 59 -12.83 -1.64 11.84
CA GLY A 59 -12.68 -0.64 10.78
C GLY A 59 -11.24 -0.10 10.69
N GLU A 60 -10.27 -0.82 11.25
CA GLU A 60 -8.87 -0.39 11.32
C GLU A 60 -8.11 -0.85 10.08
N ILE A 61 -7.23 0.01 9.57
CA ILE A 61 -6.37 -0.29 8.42
C ILE A 61 -4.93 -0.22 8.86
N HIS A 62 -4.26 -1.37 8.80
CA HIS A 62 -2.84 -1.47 9.13
C HIS A 62 -2.03 -1.35 7.85
N ILE A 63 -1.37 -0.21 7.66
CA ILE A 63 -0.43 0.00 6.57
C ILE A 63 0.85 -0.78 6.87
N ILE A 64 1.20 -1.72 6.01
CA ILE A 64 2.42 -2.53 6.13
C ILE A 64 3.56 -1.89 5.34
N HIS A 65 3.27 -1.39 4.14
CA HIS A 65 4.28 -0.79 3.28
C HIS A 65 3.68 0.23 2.32
N ILE A 66 4.39 1.34 2.10
CA ILE A 66 4.11 2.31 1.05
C ILE A 66 5.42 2.59 0.32
N GLY A 67 5.49 2.22 -0.96
CA GLY A 67 6.72 2.38 -1.73
C GLY A 67 6.62 1.84 -3.14
N THR A 68 7.73 1.89 -3.88
CA THR A 68 7.81 1.27 -5.20
C THR A 68 7.84 -0.25 -5.10
N ARG A 69 7.53 -0.95 -6.20
CA ARG A 69 7.59 -2.42 -6.24
C ARG A 69 8.96 -2.97 -5.82
N GLU A 70 10.06 -2.33 -6.22
CA GLU A 70 11.41 -2.74 -5.82
C GLU A 70 11.65 -2.58 -4.31
N ASN A 71 11.18 -1.49 -3.70
CA ASN A 71 11.38 -1.26 -2.27
C ASN A 71 10.67 -2.31 -1.42
N PHE A 72 9.48 -2.74 -1.82
CA PHE A 72 8.71 -3.75 -1.07
C PHE A 72 9.45 -5.09 -0.96
N TYR A 73 9.95 -5.63 -2.08
CA TYR A 73 10.68 -6.91 -2.06
C TYR A 73 12.05 -6.78 -1.36
N ASN A 74 12.71 -5.62 -1.46
CA ASN A 74 13.96 -5.37 -0.76
C ASN A 74 13.77 -5.29 0.76
N GLU A 75 12.66 -4.70 1.25
CA GLU A 75 12.33 -4.69 2.68
C GLU A 75 11.92 -6.07 3.19
N LEU A 76 11.15 -6.83 2.41
CA LEU A 76 10.78 -8.21 2.76
C LEU A 76 12.02 -9.10 2.92
N LYS A 77 12.96 -9.05 1.97
CA LYS A 77 14.20 -9.86 2.02
C LYS A 77 15.15 -9.47 3.15
N ARG A 78 15.08 -8.24 3.66
CA ARG A 78 15.91 -7.80 4.80
C ARG A 78 15.39 -8.27 6.15
N ARG A 79 14.15 -8.73 6.23
CA ARG A 79 13.52 -9.22 7.47
C ARG A 79 13.36 -10.75 7.51
N SER A 80 13.83 -11.44 6.47
CA SER A 80 13.87 -12.91 6.35
C SER A 80 15.27 -13.45 6.59
#